data_AF-A0AAP0P8I5-F1
#
_entry.id   AF-A0AAP0P8I5-F1
#
_cell.length_a   1.000
_cell.length_b   1.000
_cell.length_c   1.000
_cell.angle_alpha   90.00
_cell.angle_beta   90.00
_cell.angle_gamma   90.00
#
_symmetry.space_group_name_H-M   'P 1'
#
loop_
_entity.id
_entity.type
_entity.pdbx_description
1 polymer ?
#
loop_
_entity_poly.entity_id
_entity_poly.type
_entity_poly.pdbx_seq_one_letter_code
_entity_poly.pdbx_strand_id
1 'polypeptide(L)'
;MSIPSRLLHCTIKCKWPKAKPLPGANRLIRHLHKKGIPFALASNSTTKNIEAKISRQQGWKESFSAILGSDQVDHGKPAPDIFLEAAKRIGVDAARCLVIEDSLVGVKAAKAAGMKVIAVPSLQALADRYDIADSVLHSLLEFQPKHWSLPAFEDWMGNALMIEPSYAKGQIREGLLYADADDQNPLPDQISGVFFGWAKLDRHGVSKVVVSIEWRHDSCTMKRIIKPCLIGKLNKDVNGQRLELLLVGYIKELSRKVNASKDLYISEEEKFVASEALDLPIFSQHMNNNLLADALVLEDGAVPCELSNSCHVNNVLA
;
A
#
# COMPACT_ATOMS: atom_id res chain seq x y z
N MET A 1 -31.31 -7.53 11.44
CA MET A 1 -30.84 -8.43 12.53
C MET A 1 -29.42 -8.02 12.90
N SER A 2 -29.21 -7.52 14.12
CA SER A 2 -27.89 -7.12 14.61
C SER A 2 -27.05 -8.36 14.92
N ILE A 3 -25.86 -8.46 14.29
CA ILE A 3 -24.91 -9.52 14.62
C ILE A 3 -24.41 -9.27 16.05
N PRO A 4 -24.46 -10.23 16.98
CA PRO A 4 -23.96 -10.07 18.33
C PRO A 4 -22.48 -9.64 18.33
N SER A 5 -22.10 -8.66 19.16
CA SER A 5 -20.74 -8.09 19.20
C SER A 5 -19.63 -9.13 19.42
N ARG A 6 -19.93 -10.26 20.09
CA ARG A 6 -19.01 -11.40 20.26
C ARG A 6 -18.72 -12.14 18.95
N LEU A 7 -19.71 -12.27 18.05
CA LEU A 7 -19.52 -12.90 16.74
C LEU A 7 -18.71 -11.99 15.80
N LEU A 8 -18.96 -10.67 15.82
CA LEU A 8 -18.13 -9.69 15.09
C LEU A 8 -16.66 -9.75 15.55
N HIS A 9 -16.43 -9.85 16.86
CA HIS A 9 -15.08 -9.94 17.44
C HIS A 9 -14.35 -11.23 17.05
N CYS A 10 -15.06 -12.36 16.94
CA CYS A 10 -14.47 -13.64 16.52
C CYS A 10 -14.05 -13.60 15.05
N THR A 11 -14.89 -13.03 14.18
CA THR A 11 -14.66 -12.96 12.73
C THR A 11 -13.47 -12.07 12.35
N ILE A 12 -13.22 -10.97 13.08
CA ILE A 12 -12.08 -10.08 12.80
C ILE A 12 -10.75 -10.73 13.20
N LYS A 13 -10.71 -11.45 14.33
CA LYS A 13 -9.47 -12.09 14.81
C LYS A 13 -8.94 -13.15 13.84
N CYS A 14 -9.84 -13.91 13.23
CA CYS A 14 -9.48 -14.89 12.20
C CYS A 14 -8.90 -14.25 10.93
N LYS A 15 -9.10 -12.95 10.71
CA LYS A 15 -8.55 -12.20 9.58
C LYS A 15 -7.17 -11.61 9.86
N TRP A 16 -6.74 -11.45 11.11
CA TRP A 16 -5.42 -10.86 11.42
C TRP A 16 -4.24 -11.60 10.80
N PRO A 17 -4.16 -12.93 10.83
CA PRO A 17 -3.06 -13.63 10.15
C PRO A 17 -3.06 -13.40 8.63
N LYS A 18 -4.18 -12.95 8.05
CA LYS A 18 -4.30 -12.63 6.61
C LYS A 18 -4.02 -11.15 6.31
N ALA A 19 -3.67 -10.33 7.31
CA ALA A 19 -3.36 -8.92 7.11
C ALA A 19 -2.17 -8.78 6.14
N LYS A 20 -2.30 -7.87 5.19
CA LYS A 20 -1.27 -7.62 4.18
C LYS A 20 -0.45 -6.39 4.56
N PRO A 21 0.84 -6.37 4.20
CA PRO A 21 1.65 -5.16 4.31
C PRO A 21 1.12 -4.11 3.34
N LEU A 22 1.24 -2.84 3.70
CA LEU A 22 1.00 -1.75 2.77
C LEU A 22 2.08 -1.71 1.67
N PRO A 23 1.77 -1.20 0.47
CA PRO A 23 2.76 -1.04 -0.59
C PRO A 23 3.96 -0.25 -0.07
N GLY A 24 5.16 -0.84 -0.16
CA GLY A 24 6.41 -0.25 0.33
C GLY A 24 6.80 -0.58 1.78
N ALA A 25 5.92 -1.20 2.59
CA ALA A 25 6.23 -1.49 4.00
C ALA A 25 7.38 -2.51 4.14
N ASN A 26 7.32 -3.63 3.43
CA ASN A 26 8.40 -4.63 3.42
C ASN A 26 9.73 -4.04 2.96
N ARG A 27 9.69 -3.23 1.90
CA ARG A 27 10.86 -2.53 1.35
C ARG A 27 11.51 -1.66 2.43
N LEU A 28 10.71 -0.85 3.14
CA LEU A 28 11.19 0.01 4.20
C LEU A 28 11.80 -0.79 5.36
N ILE A 29 11.08 -1.79 5.88
CA ILE A 29 11.53 -2.63 7.01
C ILE A 29 12.86 -3.31 6.67
N ARG A 30 12.94 -3.94 5.48
CA ARG A 30 14.16 -4.62 5.02
C ARG A 30 15.33 -3.65 4.88
N HIS A 31 15.07 -2.45 4.35
CA HIS A 31 16.08 -1.41 4.17
C HIS A 31 16.64 -0.92 5.50
N LEU A 32 15.77 -0.55 6.44
CA LEU A 32 16.19 -0.07 7.77
C LEU A 32 16.97 -1.15 8.53
N HIS A 33 16.48 -2.39 8.50
CA HIS A 33 17.18 -3.53 9.11
C HIS A 33 18.56 -3.76 8.48
N LYS A 34 18.66 -3.80 7.14
CA LYS A 34 19.93 -3.97 6.42
C LYS A 34 20.94 -2.85 6.71
N LYS A 35 20.46 -1.61 6.89
CA LYS A 35 21.30 -0.45 7.20
C LYS A 35 21.60 -0.31 8.69
N GLY A 36 21.13 -1.21 9.54
CA GLY A 36 21.35 -1.18 10.99
C GLY A 36 20.69 0.03 11.68
N ILE A 37 19.64 0.60 11.08
CA ILE A 37 18.86 1.66 11.71
C ILE A 37 17.88 1.00 12.68
N PRO A 38 17.91 1.33 13.99
CA PRO A 38 16.97 0.75 14.95
C PRO A 38 15.56 1.33 14.73
N PHE A 39 14.55 0.46 14.77
CA PHE A 39 13.15 0.87 14.65
C PHE A 39 12.24 -0.08 15.45
N ALA A 40 11.08 0.44 15.82
CA ALA A 40 10.08 -0.27 16.61
C ALA A 40 8.70 -0.23 15.95
N LEU A 41 7.88 -1.22 16.27
CA LEU A 41 6.45 -1.23 15.98
C LEU A 41 5.68 -0.85 17.24
N ALA A 42 4.94 0.25 17.22
CA ALA A 42 4.16 0.74 18.36
C ALA A 42 2.70 0.93 17.94
N SER A 43 1.76 0.16 18.49
CA SER A 43 0.35 0.18 18.08
C SER A 43 -0.63 0.25 19.26
N ASN A 44 -1.81 0.87 19.05
CA ASN A 44 -2.92 0.81 20.02
C ASN A 44 -3.57 -0.59 20.12
N SER A 45 -3.18 -1.54 19.27
CA SER A 45 -3.55 -2.95 19.42
C SER A 45 -2.79 -3.57 20.60
N THR A 46 -3.36 -4.59 21.25
CA THR A 46 -2.59 -5.37 22.23
C THR A 46 -1.46 -6.15 21.56
N THR A 47 -0.43 -6.49 22.32
CA THR A 47 0.76 -7.23 21.86
C THR A 47 0.36 -8.52 21.14
N LYS A 48 -0.56 -9.29 21.74
CA LYS A 48 -1.12 -10.52 21.13
C LYS A 48 -1.75 -10.28 19.76
N ASN A 49 -2.47 -9.17 19.60
CA ASN A 49 -3.13 -8.85 18.34
C ASN A 49 -2.12 -8.40 17.28
N ILE A 50 -1.07 -7.67 17.68
CA ILE A 50 0.03 -7.29 16.80
C ILE A 50 0.74 -8.53 16.29
N GLU A 51 1.14 -9.44 17.19
CA GLU A 51 1.79 -10.70 16.81
C GLU A 51 0.95 -11.52 15.84
N ALA A 52 -0.37 -11.60 16.07
CA ALA A 52 -1.27 -12.27 15.13
C ALA A 52 -1.28 -11.60 13.75
N LYS A 53 -1.27 -10.26 13.67
CA LYS A 53 -1.26 -9.50 12.39
C LYS A 53 0.03 -9.68 11.60
N ILE A 54 1.18 -9.72 12.28
CA ILE A 54 2.48 -9.86 11.62
C ILE A 54 2.95 -11.31 11.48
N SER A 55 2.21 -12.28 12.02
CA SER A 55 2.61 -13.70 12.11
C SER A 55 2.99 -14.34 10.78
N ARG A 56 2.40 -13.89 9.66
CA ARG A 56 2.69 -14.41 8.31
C ARG A 56 3.70 -13.57 7.53
N GLN A 57 4.20 -12.49 8.13
CA GLN A 57 5.16 -11.58 7.49
C GLN A 57 6.58 -12.06 7.80
N GLN A 58 7.21 -12.71 6.82
CA GLN A 58 8.53 -13.31 6.99
C GLN A 58 9.58 -12.24 7.34
N GLY A 59 10.33 -12.48 8.42
CA GLY A 59 11.42 -11.61 8.87
C GLY A 59 10.99 -10.36 9.62
N TRP A 60 9.69 -10.10 9.79
CA TRP A 60 9.22 -8.88 10.44
C TRP A 60 9.55 -8.87 11.93
N LYS A 61 9.21 -9.94 12.65
CA LYS A 61 9.39 -10.01 14.11
C LYS A 61 10.86 -9.81 14.50
N GLU A 62 11.76 -10.36 13.69
CA GLU A 62 13.21 -10.29 13.87
C GLU A 62 13.80 -8.93 13.46
N SER A 63 13.12 -8.20 12.57
CA SER A 63 13.61 -6.91 12.09
C SER A 63 13.37 -5.76 13.06
N PHE A 64 12.31 -5.82 13.87
CA PHE A 64 11.99 -4.77 14.85
C PHE A 64 12.85 -4.92 16.11
N SER A 65 13.50 -3.83 16.52
CA SER A 65 14.22 -3.76 17.80
C SER A 65 13.26 -3.84 19.01
N ALA A 66 12.02 -3.39 18.84
CA ALA A 66 10.95 -3.54 19.83
C ALA A 66 9.57 -3.61 19.18
N ILE A 67 8.65 -4.36 19.79
CA ILE A 67 7.23 -4.41 19.42
C ILE A 67 6.41 -4.09 20.67
N LEU A 68 5.61 -3.03 20.62
CA LEU A 68 4.81 -2.51 21.72
C LEU A 68 3.34 -2.46 21.35
N GLY A 69 2.51 -3.04 22.20
CA GLY A 69 1.07 -2.87 22.19
C GLY A 69 0.59 -1.91 23.27
N SER A 70 -0.69 -1.56 23.22
CA SER A 70 -1.35 -0.72 24.22
C SER A 70 -1.37 -1.34 25.63
N ASP A 71 -1.19 -2.66 25.74
CA ASP A 71 -1.07 -3.40 26.99
C ASP A 71 0.30 -3.28 27.66
N GLN A 72 1.23 -2.52 27.08
CA GLN A 72 2.58 -2.30 27.61
C GLN A 72 2.85 -0.87 28.07
N VAL A 73 1.81 -0.01 28.11
CA VAL A 73 1.89 1.38 28.56
C VAL A 73 0.62 1.77 29.32
N ASP A 74 0.71 2.79 30.16
CA ASP A 74 -0.41 3.24 30.99
C ASP A 74 -1.53 3.88 30.16
N HIS A 75 -1.19 4.71 29.16
CA HIS A 75 -2.17 5.32 28.27
C HIS A 75 -1.81 5.09 26.80
N GLY A 76 -2.78 4.59 26.03
CA GLY A 76 -2.65 4.47 24.57
C GLY A 76 -2.71 5.83 23.85
N LYS A 77 -2.41 5.82 22.55
CA LYS A 77 -2.53 7.00 21.67
C LYS A 77 -3.95 7.58 21.83
N PRO A 78 -4.14 8.90 22.00
CA PRO A 78 -3.22 9.98 21.63
C PRO A 78 -2.21 10.39 22.71
N ALA A 79 -2.13 9.70 23.85
CA ALA A 79 -1.04 9.92 24.80
C ALA A 79 0.31 9.51 24.18
N PRO A 80 1.43 10.16 24.56
CA PRO A 80 2.74 9.91 23.96
C PRO A 80 3.41 8.62 24.46
N ASP A 81 2.87 7.98 25.49
CA ASP A 81 3.54 6.94 26.29
C ASP A 81 4.11 5.81 25.42
N ILE A 82 3.35 5.31 24.45
CA ILE A 82 3.79 4.21 23.59
C ILE A 82 4.99 4.57 22.70
N PHE A 83 5.08 5.82 22.24
CA PHE A 83 6.19 6.28 21.42
C PHE A 83 7.42 6.58 22.28
N LEU A 84 7.23 7.17 23.46
CA LEU A 84 8.32 7.41 24.42
C LEU A 84 8.94 6.09 24.90
N GLU A 85 8.11 5.10 25.23
CA GLU A 85 8.59 3.77 25.61
C GLU A 85 9.24 3.04 24.42
N ALA A 86 8.73 3.20 23.19
CA ALA A 86 9.38 2.67 21.99
C ALA A 86 10.80 3.26 21.81
N ALA A 87 10.94 4.58 21.88
CA ALA A 87 12.22 5.29 21.76
C ALA A 87 13.23 4.82 22.83
N LYS A 88 12.78 4.69 24.08
CA LYS A 88 13.57 4.15 25.18
C LYS A 88 14.05 2.72 24.91
N ARG A 89 13.18 1.82 24.43
CA ARG A 89 13.56 0.42 24.15
C ARG A 89 14.54 0.26 22.99
N ILE A 90 14.49 1.15 22.01
CA ILE A 90 15.46 1.18 20.91
C ILE A 90 16.72 1.99 21.23
N GLY A 91 16.79 2.62 22.41
CA GLY A 91 17.95 3.38 22.88
C GLY A 91 18.17 4.70 22.15
N VAL A 92 17.11 5.35 21.66
CA VAL A 92 17.18 6.61 20.89
C VAL A 92 16.39 7.71 21.60
N ASP A 93 16.90 8.95 21.55
CA ASP A 93 16.18 10.13 22.03
C ASP A 93 14.91 10.37 21.18
N ALA A 94 13.78 10.65 21.82
CA ALA A 94 12.51 10.90 21.14
C ALA A 94 12.59 12.01 20.09
N ALA A 95 13.35 13.08 20.34
CA ALA A 95 13.52 14.18 19.39
C ALA A 95 14.26 13.77 18.10
N ARG A 96 14.94 12.61 18.12
CA ARG A 96 15.61 11.99 16.97
C ARG A 96 14.80 10.90 16.29
N CYS A 97 13.59 10.63 16.78
CA CYS A 97 12.70 9.62 16.21
C CYS A 97 11.82 10.21 15.10
N LEU A 98 11.59 9.37 14.09
CA LEU A 98 10.62 9.60 13.03
C LEU A 98 9.51 8.56 13.16
N VAL A 99 8.28 9.02 13.34
CA VAL A 99 7.07 8.18 13.35
C VAL A 99 6.45 8.15 11.96
N ILE A 100 5.99 6.98 11.51
CA ILE A 100 5.16 6.81 10.33
C ILE A 100 3.82 6.26 10.80
N GLU A 101 2.73 7.00 10.55
CA GLU A 101 1.42 6.76 11.17
C GLU A 101 0.26 6.87 10.18
N ASP A 102 -0.77 6.04 10.32
CA ASP A 102 -1.94 6.04 9.44
C ASP A 102 -3.19 6.67 10.05
N SER A 103 -3.10 7.09 11.32
CA SER A 103 -4.21 7.59 12.12
C SER A 103 -3.92 8.96 12.74
N LEU A 104 -4.92 9.86 12.73
CA LEU A 104 -4.76 11.19 13.34
C LEU A 104 -4.49 11.11 14.85
N VAL A 105 -5.02 10.08 15.51
CA VAL A 105 -4.79 9.80 16.94
C VAL A 105 -3.30 9.50 17.19
N GLY A 106 -2.69 8.70 16.33
CA GLY A 106 -1.28 8.38 16.43
C GLY A 106 -0.37 9.54 16.03
N VAL A 107 -0.74 10.30 15.00
CA VAL A 107 -0.02 11.55 14.69
C VAL A 107 -0.01 12.50 15.88
N LYS A 108 -1.13 12.69 16.57
CA LYS A 108 -1.19 13.51 17.80
C LYS A 108 -0.28 12.97 18.89
N ALA A 109 -0.24 11.66 19.11
CA ALA A 109 0.65 11.03 20.08
C ALA A 109 2.14 11.25 19.73
N ALA A 110 2.51 11.14 18.44
CA ALA A 110 3.88 11.39 17.99
C ALA A 110 4.30 12.85 18.23
N LYS A 111 3.42 13.81 17.92
CA LYS A 111 3.67 15.23 18.21
C LYS A 111 3.78 15.49 19.72
N ALA A 112 2.91 14.89 20.53
CA ALA A 112 2.96 15.00 21.98
C ALA A 112 4.25 14.40 22.57
N ALA A 113 4.82 13.39 21.92
CA ALA A 113 6.11 12.79 22.29
C ALA A 113 7.32 13.62 21.83
N GLY A 114 7.11 14.77 21.16
CA GLY A 114 8.19 15.60 20.63
C GLY A 114 8.88 15.02 19.39
N MET A 115 8.25 14.07 18.70
CA MET A 115 8.83 13.37 17.54
C MET A 115 8.45 14.05 16.22
N LYS A 116 9.25 13.78 15.18
CA LYS A 116 8.85 14.02 13.79
C LYS A 116 7.85 12.94 13.37
N VAL A 117 6.87 13.31 12.53
CA VAL A 117 5.87 12.35 12.06
C VAL A 117 5.49 12.54 10.60
N ILE A 118 5.40 11.43 9.88
CA ILE A 118 4.86 11.32 8.53
C ILE A 118 3.52 10.61 8.64
N ALA A 119 2.47 11.24 8.11
CA ALA A 119 1.17 10.61 7.98
C ALA A 119 1.08 9.84 6.66
N VAL A 120 0.54 8.62 6.71
CA VAL A 120 0.13 7.81 5.55
C VAL A 120 -1.32 7.39 5.75
N PRO A 121 -2.28 8.31 5.54
CA PRO A 121 -3.65 8.15 6.00
C PRO A 121 -4.29 6.84 5.53
N SER A 122 -4.91 6.13 6.47
CA SER A 122 -5.73 4.94 6.17
C SER A 122 -6.86 5.23 5.19
N LEU A 123 -7.44 6.43 5.30
CA LEU A 123 -8.45 6.95 4.40
C LEU A 123 -7.91 8.20 3.72
N GLN A 124 -7.65 8.11 2.42
CA GLN A 124 -7.12 9.24 1.65
C GLN A 124 -8.09 10.44 1.61
N ALA A 125 -9.39 10.21 1.83
CA ALA A 125 -10.39 11.26 2.03
C ALA A 125 -10.14 12.16 3.23
N LEU A 126 -9.30 11.73 4.17
CA LEU A 126 -9.01 12.46 5.38
C LEU A 126 -7.60 13.08 5.35
N ALA A 127 -6.89 13.03 4.22
CA ALA A 127 -5.51 13.52 4.13
C ALA A 127 -5.37 14.99 4.60
N ASP A 128 -6.33 15.84 4.27
CA ASP A 128 -6.35 17.25 4.67
C ASP A 128 -6.60 17.47 6.18
N ARG A 129 -6.82 16.39 6.96
CA ARG A 129 -6.93 16.45 8.43
C ARG A 129 -5.59 16.20 9.14
N TYR A 130 -4.53 15.91 8.39
CA TYR A 130 -3.22 15.56 8.91
C TYR A 130 -2.23 16.73 8.91
N ASP A 131 -2.71 17.98 8.86
CA ASP A 131 -1.90 19.21 8.80
C ASP A 131 -0.88 19.37 9.93
N ILE A 132 -1.09 18.68 11.07
CA ILE A 132 -0.15 18.68 12.20
C ILE A 132 1.06 17.76 11.98
N ALA A 133 1.04 16.90 10.96
CA ALA A 133 2.15 16.04 10.59
C ALA A 133 3.24 16.85 9.88
N ASP A 134 4.50 16.40 10.01
CA ASP A 134 5.62 17.06 9.33
C ASP A 134 5.62 16.75 7.81
N SER A 135 4.95 15.68 7.38
CA SER A 135 4.68 15.37 5.96
C SER A 135 3.47 14.41 5.85
N VAL A 136 2.80 14.41 4.69
CA VAL A 136 1.69 13.50 4.37
C VAL A 136 2.01 12.80 3.05
N LEU A 137 1.99 11.47 3.06
CA LEU A 137 2.19 10.61 1.88
C LEU A 137 0.91 9.83 1.58
N HIS A 138 0.70 9.47 0.32
CA HIS A 138 -0.43 8.62 -0.08
C HIS A 138 -0.05 7.14 -0.13
N SER A 139 1.25 6.85 -0.16
CA SER A 139 1.82 5.51 -0.14
C SER A 139 3.21 5.52 0.49
N LEU A 140 3.64 4.40 1.11
CA LEU A 140 5.03 4.29 1.57
C LEU A 140 6.01 4.18 0.41
N LEU A 141 5.56 3.91 -0.82
CA LEU A 141 6.38 3.96 -2.02
C LEU A 141 6.91 5.38 -2.30
N GLU A 142 6.22 6.42 -1.83
CA GLU A 142 6.62 7.83 -1.95
C GLU A 142 7.72 8.20 -0.94
N PHE A 143 7.93 7.38 0.10
CA PHE A 143 8.87 7.71 1.16
C PHE A 143 10.31 7.78 0.66
N GLN A 144 10.99 8.90 0.96
CA GLN A 144 12.38 9.14 0.62
C GLN A 144 13.22 9.28 1.91
N PRO A 145 13.95 8.23 2.35
CA PRO A 145 14.69 8.23 3.61
C PRO A 145 15.67 9.41 3.74
N LYS A 146 16.31 9.79 2.63
CA LYS A 146 17.30 10.89 2.58
C LYS A 146 16.74 12.24 3.07
N HIS A 147 15.45 12.50 2.89
CA HIS A 147 14.82 13.75 3.36
C HIS A 147 14.70 13.81 4.89
N TRP A 148 14.89 12.66 5.56
CA TRP A 148 14.79 12.49 7.00
C TRP A 148 16.12 12.09 7.63
N SER A 149 17.24 12.39 6.97
CA SER A 149 18.60 12.02 7.41
C SER A 149 18.80 10.51 7.59
N LEU A 150 18.02 9.69 6.89
CA LEU A 150 18.19 8.23 6.84
C LEU A 150 18.92 7.83 5.55
N PRO A 151 19.65 6.68 5.54
CA PRO A 151 20.31 6.19 4.34
C PRO A 151 19.34 6.03 3.18
N ALA A 152 19.69 6.56 2.01
CA ALA A 152 18.84 6.47 0.82
C ALA A 152 18.62 5.02 0.40
N PHE A 153 17.47 4.76 -0.24
CA PHE A 153 17.25 3.50 -0.92
C PHE A 153 18.21 3.33 -2.11
N GLU A 154 18.63 2.09 -2.37
CA GLU A 154 19.63 1.72 -3.39
C GLU A 154 19.08 0.68 -4.39
N ASP A 155 17.76 0.46 -4.39
CA ASP A 155 17.07 -0.62 -5.10
C ASP A 155 16.33 -0.18 -6.37
N TRP A 156 16.51 1.08 -6.78
CA TRP A 156 16.02 1.59 -8.06
C TRP A 156 16.88 1.08 -9.21
N MET A 157 16.24 0.56 -10.25
CA MET A 157 16.87 0.20 -11.52
C MET A 157 16.59 1.31 -12.53
N GLY A 158 17.50 2.29 -12.62
CA GLY A 158 17.22 3.54 -13.31
C GLY A 158 16.05 4.27 -12.64
N ASN A 159 14.98 4.50 -13.40
CA ASN A 159 13.75 5.15 -12.91
C ASN A 159 12.63 4.14 -12.58
N ALA A 160 12.96 2.85 -12.43
CA ALA A 160 12.01 1.79 -12.15
C ALA A 160 12.28 1.14 -10.78
N LEU A 161 11.29 1.16 -9.90
CA LEU A 161 11.29 0.47 -8.62
C LEU A 161 10.51 -0.84 -8.74
N MET A 162 11.08 -1.94 -8.26
CA MET A 162 10.36 -3.19 -8.08
C MET A 162 9.44 -3.14 -6.87
N ILE A 163 8.21 -3.63 -7.01
CA ILE A 163 7.25 -3.74 -5.92
C ILE A 163 6.72 -5.17 -5.78
N GLU A 164 6.11 -5.48 -4.65
CA GLU A 164 5.32 -6.69 -4.54
C GLU A 164 4.19 -6.69 -5.59
N PRO A 165 4.03 -7.79 -6.36
CA PRO A 165 3.00 -7.87 -7.38
C PRO A 165 1.60 -7.57 -6.85
N SER A 166 0.93 -6.62 -7.49
CA SER A 166 -0.42 -6.18 -7.11
C SER A 166 -1.38 -6.39 -8.28
N TYR A 167 -2.55 -6.94 -7.99
CA TYR A 167 -3.52 -7.34 -9.00
C TYR A 167 -4.75 -6.44 -8.95
N ALA A 168 -5.34 -6.20 -10.12
CA ALA A 168 -6.66 -5.59 -10.23
C ALA A 168 -7.36 -6.14 -11.46
N LYS A 169 -8.66 -6.34 -11.39
CA LYS A 169 -9.48 -6.71 -12.54
C LYS A 169 -10.75 -5.88 -12.60
N GLY A 170 -11.26 -5.63 -13.79
CA GLY A 170 -12.47 -4.84 -13.96
C GLY A 170 -12.80 -4.51 -15.40
N GLN A 171 -13.76 -3.61 -15.58
CA GLN A 171 -14.16 -3.12 -16.90
C GLN A 171 -13.51 -1.77 -17.20
N ILE A 172 -13.03 -1.59 -18.43
CA ILE A 172 -12.59 -0.28 -18.90
C ILE A 172 -13.82 0.52 -19.36
N ARG A 173 -13.99 1.73 -18.83
CA ARG A 173 -14.97 2.70 -19.33
C ARG A 173 -14.30 4.07 -19.47
N GLU A 174 -14.41 4.69 -20.64
CA GLU A 174 -13.83 6.02 -20.93
C GLU A 174 -12.31 6.08 -20.61
N GLY A 175 -11.60 4.97 -20.86
CA GLY A 175 -10.16 4.86 -20.60
C GLY A 175 -9.77 4.68 -19.12
N LEU A 176 -10.75 4.54 -18.22
CA LEU A 176 -10.54 4.26 -16.80
C LEU A 176 -10.92 2.82 -16.46
N LEU A 177 -10.17 2.19 -15.56
CA LEU A 177 -10.49 0.88 -15.02
C LEU A 177 -11.43 1.02 -13.82
N TYR A 178 -12.60 0.40 -13.91
CA TYR A 178 -13.54 0.23 -12.82
C TYR A 178 -13.36 -1.17 -12.25
N ALA A 179 -12.63 -1.26 -11.14
CA ALA A 179 -12.31 -2.53 -10.49
C ALA A 179 -13.58 -3.23 -9.98
N ASP A 180 -13.59 -4.57 -10.05
CA ASP A 180 -14.68 -5.40 -9.56
C ASP A 180 -14.86 -5.20 -8.03
N ALA A 181 -16.11 -5.02 -7.58
CA ALA A 181 -16.41 -4.80 -6.16
C ALA A 181 -16.13 -6.06 -5.29
N ASP A 182 -16.23 -7.25 -5.89
CA ASP A 182 -16.07 -8.55 -5.22
C ASP A 182 -14.66 -9.14 -5.42
N ASP A 183 -13.66 -8.31 -5.70
CA ASP A 183 -12.28 -8.77 -5.80
C ASP A 183 -11.82 -9.31 -4.44
N GLN A 184 -11.40 -10.58 -4.40
CA GLN A 184 -10.88 -11.20 -3.18
C GLN A 184 -9.53 -10.61 -2.75
N ASN A 185 -8.85 -9.89 -3.65
CA ASN A 185 -7.60 -9.21 -3.38
C ASN A 185 -7.60 -7.79 -3.95
N PRO A 186 -8.41 -6.89 -3.38
CA PRO A 186 -8.50 -5.53 -3.89
C PRO A 186 -7.16 -4.81 -3.70
N LEU A 187 -6.85 -3.90 -4.63
CA LEU A 187 -5.76 -2.96 -4.45
C LEU A 187 -5.92 -2.22 -3.10
N PRO A 188 -4.85 -2.06 -2.31
CA PRO A 188 -4.91 -1.37 -1.02
C PRO A 188 -5.25 0.11 -1.21
N ASP A 189 -5.83 0.75 -0.18
CA ASP A 189 -6.26 2.14 -0.30
C ASP A 189 -5.06 3.11 -0.42
N GLN A 190 -3.94 2.79 0.21
CA GLN A 190 -2.68 3.56 0.14
C GLN A 190 -1.79 3.16 -1.05
N ILE A 191 -2.41 2.86 -2.20
CA ILE A 191 -1.74 2.75 -3.49
C ILE A 191 -1.99 4.03 -4.29
N SER A 192 -0.92 4.71 -4.68
CA SER A 192 -0.96 6.00 -5.39
C SER A 192 0.34 6.19 -6.14
N GLY A 193 0.28 6.80 -7.33
CA GLY A 193 1.44 7.03 -8.19
C GLY A 193 1.30 6.47 -9.59
N VAL A 194 2.44 6.42 -10.29
CA VAL A 194 2.57 5.81 -11.62
C VAL A 194 3.26 4.45 -11.48
N PHE A 195 2.56 3.42 -11.93
CA PHE A 195 2.96 2.02 -11.87
C PHE A 195 3.16 1.46 -13.27
N PHE A 196 3.82 0.31 -13.36
CA PHE A 196 3.90 -0.44 -14.60
C PHE A 196 3.79 -1.94 -14.38
N GLY A 197 3.45 -2.64 -15.45
CA GLY A 197 3.30 -4.08 -15.42
C GLY A 197 2.69 -4.65 -16.67
N TRP A 198 1.84 -5.65 -16.48
CA TRP A 198 1.21 -6.40 -17.55
C TRP A 198 -0.31 -6.24 -17.49
N ALA A 199 -0.90 -6.12 -18.67
CA ALA A 199 -2.34 -6.03 -18.88
C ALA A 199 -2.78 -7.17 -19.80
N LYS A 200 -3.78 -7.93 -19.37
CA LYS A 200 -4.46 -8.94 -20.20
C LYS A 200 -5.85 -8.43 -20.54
N LEU A 201 -6.15 -8.46 -21.84
CA LEU A 201 -7.45 -8.12 -22.40
C LEU A 201 -8.04 -9.36 -23.06
N ASP A 202 -9.32 -9.63 -22.82
CA ASP A 202 -10.02 -10.84 -23.32
C ASP A 202 -9.77 -11.10 -24.81
N ARG A 203 -9.75 -10.03 -25.63
CA ARG A 203 -9.66 -10.13 -27.10
C ARG A 203 -8.28 -9.85 -27.67
N HIS A 204 -7.31 -9.47 -26.85
CA HIS A 204 -6.06 -8.88 -27.35
C HIS A 204 -4.79 -9.41 -26.69
N GLY A 205 -4.90 -10.46 -25.85
CA GLY A 205 -3.76 -11.08 -25.18
C GLY A 205 -3.09 -10.16 -24.15
N VAL A 206 -1.87 -10.51 -23.76
CA VAL A 206 -1.09 -9.77 -22.75
C VAL A 206 -0.29 -8.64 -23.40
N SER A 207 -0.16 -7.50 -22.73
CA SER A 207 0.61 -6.35 -23.19
C SER A 207 1.25 -5.63 -22.01
N LYS A 208 2.36 -4.93 -22.26
CA LYS A 208 2.95 -4.03 -21.26
C LYS A 208 2.00 -2.85 -21.02
N VAL A 209 1.96 -2.35 -19.79
CA VAL A 209 1.07 -1.25 -19.40
C VAL A 209 1.74 -0.33 -18.40
N VAL A 210 1.46 0.97 -18.53
CA VAL A 210 1.68 1.97 -17.48
C VAL A 210 0.33 2.32 -16.88
N VAL A 211 0.24 2.43 -15.56
CA VAL A 211 -1.02 2.69 -14.86
C VAL A 211 -0.83 3.85 -13.90
N SER A 212 -1.62 4.90 -14.08
CA SER A 212 -1.70 5.98 -13.10
C SER A 212 -2.83 5.69 -12.12
N ILE A 213 -2.54 5.74 -10.82
CA ILE A 213 -3.52 5.54 -9.76
C ILE A 213 -3.55 6.76 -8.87
N GLU A 214 -4.72 7.39 -8.75
CA GLU A 214 -4.91 8.58 -7.91
C GLU A 214 -6.24 8.55 -7.16
N TRP A 215 -6.35 9.43 -6.17
CA TRP A 215 -7.58 9.71 -5.45
C TRP A 215 -8.11 11.08 -5.84
N ARG A 216 -9.33 11.14 -6.38
CA ARG A 216 -10.02 12.40 -6.68
C ARG A 216 -11.21 12.61 -5.78
N HIS A 217 -11.42 13.87 -5.41
CA HIS A 217 -12.62 14.31 -4.72
C HIS A 217 -13.72 14.58 -5.75
N ASP A 218 -14.82 13.86 -5.66
CA ASP A 218 -16.03 14.12 -6.45
C ASP A 218 -17.20 14.35 -5.50
N SER A 219 -17.81 15.54 -5.58
CA SER A 219 -19.07 16.02 -5.00
C SER A 219 -19.35 15.78 -3.51
N CYS A 220 -19.07 14.60 -2.94
CA CYS A 220 -19.10 14.25 -1.50
C CYS A 220 -18.20 13.03 -1.14
N THR A 221 -17.52 12.39 -2.10
CA THR A 221 -16.79 11.14 -1.90
C THR A 221 -15.42 11.18 -2.57
N MET A 222 -14.41 10.59 -1.92
CA MET A 222 -13.15 10.29 -2.61
C MET A 222 -13.31 9.03 -3.44
N LYS A 223 -12.92 9.12 -4.70
CA LYS A 223 -12.94 8.00 -5.64
C LYS A 223 -11.53 7.71 -6.13
N ARG A 224 -11.14 6.44 -6.07
CA ARG A 224 -9.91 5.96 -6.70
C ARG A 224 -10.09 5.91 -8.22
N ILE A 225 -9.18 6.56 -8.94
CA ILE A 225 -9.12 6.57 -10.39
C ILE A 225 -7.92 5.75 -10.82
N ILE A 226 -8.16 4.74 -11.66
CA ILE A 226 -7.13 3.87 -12.21
C ILE A 226 -7.14 4.07 -13.72
N LYS A 227 -6.07 4.65 -14.28
CA LYS A 227 -5.97 4.94 -15.71
C LYS A 227 -4.84 4.10 -16.33
N PRO A 228 -5.18 2.96 -16.98
CA PRO A 228 -4.21 2.16 -17.70
C PRO A 228 -3.88 2.78 -19.08
N CYS A 229 -2.62 2.66 -19.49
CA CYS A 229 -2.12 3.04 -20.81
C CYS A 229 -1.24 1.91 -21.34
N LEU A 230 -1.75 1.20 -22.36
CA LEU A 230 -1.05 0.09 -22.99
C LEU A 230 0.13 0.59 -23.82
N ILE A 231 1.27 -0.09 -23.74
CA ILE A 231 2.46 0.23 -24.52
C ILE A 231 2.41 -0.56 -25.84
N GLY A 232 2.74 0.10 -26.95
CA GLY A 232 2.94 -0.56 -28.26
C GLY A 232 1.67 -0.89 -29.05
N LYS A 233 0.46 -0.68 -28.49
CA LYS A 233 -0.79 -0.74 -29.24
C LYS A 233 -1.30 0.68 -29.49
N LEU A 234 -1.54 1.07 -30.74
CA LEU A 234 -2.39 2.24 -31.03
C LEU A 234 -3.68 2.08 -30.22
N ASN A 235 -4.22 3.18 -29.67
CA ASN A 235 -5.51 3.27 -28.98
C ASN A 235 -6.65 2.70 -29.84
N LYS A 236 -6.71 1.36 -29.97
CA LYS A 236 -7.91 0.64 -30.37
C LYS A 236 -8.90 0.84 -29.25
N ASP A 237 -10.17 0.95 -29.60
CA ASP A 237 -11.22 1.12 -28.60
C ASP A 237 -11.22 -0.07 -27.63
N VAL A 238 -10.64 0.15 -26.45
CA VAL A 238 -10.63 -0.80 -25.33
C VAL A 238 -11.81 -0.58 -24.39
N ASN A 239 -12.66 0.42 -24.69
CA ASN A 239 -13.86 0.71 -23.94
C ASN A 239 -14.79 -0.51 -23.92
N GLY A 240 -15.34 -0.82 -22.74
CA GLY A 240 -16.19 -1.98 -22.53
C GLY A 240 -15.46 -3.33 -22.45
N GLN A 241 -14.14 -3.39 -22.66
CA GLN A 241 -13.38 -4.63 -22.48
C GLN A 241 -13.07 -4.89 -21.01
N ARG A 242 -12.99 -6.16 -20.65
CA ARG A 242 -12.46 -6.61 -19.36
C ARG A 242 -10.93 -6.54 -19.39
N LEU A 243 -10.36 -6.04 -18.31
CA LEU A 243 -8.92 -5.86 -18.14
C LEU A 243 -8.50 -6.54 -16.84
N GLU A 244 -7.48 -7.39 -16.93
CA GLU A 244 -6.73 -7.89 -15.79
C GLU A 244 -5.36 -7.22 -15.77
N LEU A 245 -5.02 -6.61 -14.63
CA LEU A 245 -3.78 -5.91 -14.39
C LEU A 245 -2.92 -6.67 -13.38
N LEU A 246 -1.64 -6.77 -13.71
CA LEU A 246 -0.58 -7.19 -12.82
C LEU A 246 0.46 -6.08 -12.76
N LEU A 247 0.47 -5.33 -11.67
CA LEU A 247 1.45 -4.28 -11.39
C LEU A 247 2.66 -4.92 -10.72
N VAL A 248 3.86 -4.69 -11.26
CA VAL A 248 5.12 -5.28 -10.76
C VAL A 248 6.20 -4.23 -10.48
N GLY A 249 5.95 -3.00 -10.90
CA GLY A 249 6.85 -1.90 -10.61
C GLY A 249 6.16 -0.56 -10.46
N TYR A 250 6.95 0.39 -9.95
CA TYR A 250 6.58 1.75 -9.62
C TYR A 250 7.60 2.70 -10.25
N ILE A 251 7.13 3.85 -10.74
CA ILE A 251 7.98 4.87 -11.38
C ILE A 251 8.12 6.09 -10.48
N LYS A 252 6.99 6.68 -10.06
CA LYS A 252 6.99 7.94 -9.32
C LYS A 252 5.66 8.24 -8.65
N GLU A 253 5.71 9.19 -7.72
CA GLU A 253 4.55 9.82 -7.11
C GLU A 253 3.82 10.74 -8.11
N LEU A 254 2.53 11.02 -7.85
CA LEU A 254 1.77 11.98 -8.65
C LEU A 254 1.87 13.38 -8.05
N SER A 255 2.33 14.35 -8.84
CA SER A 255 2.48 15.73 -8.38
C SER A 255 1.13 16.42 -8.25
N ARG A 256 0.73 16.79 -7.03
CA ARG A 256 -0.38 17.72 -6.75
C ARG A 256 0.02 19.17 -7.08
N LYS A 257 0.24 19.52 -8.35
CA LYS A 257 0.30 20.95 -8.70
C LYS A 257 -1.11 21.54 -8.57
N VAL A 258 -1.32 22.32 -7.51
CA VAL A 258 -2.49 23.17 -7.29
C VAL A 258 -2.61 24.06 -8.53
N ASN A 259 -3.73 23.96 -9.24
CA ASN A 259 -4.01 24.62 -10.52
C ASN A 259 -3.27 24.05 -11.74
N ALA A 260 -3.73 22.90 -12.22
CA ALA A 260 -3.94 22.72 -13.64
C ALA A 260 -5.08 21.72 -13.87
N SER A 261 -6.19 22.23 -14.43
CA SER A 261 -6.95 21.42 -15.38
C SER A 261 -5.95 20.90 -16.41
N LYS A 262 -5.59 19.62 -16.33
CA LYS A 262 -4.93 18.86 -17.39
C LYS A 262 -4.99 17.40 -17.01
N ASP A 263 -5.44 16.60 -17.96
CA ASP A 263 -5.63 15.17 -17.85
C ASP A 263 -4.45 14.46 -17.16
N LEU A 264 -4.77 13.37 -16.45
CA LEU A 264 -3.85 12.30 -16.09
C LEU A 264 -3.06 11.87 -17.33
N TYR A 265 -1.94 12.53 -17.62
CA TYR A 265 -1.15 12.27 -18.81
C TYR A 265 0.06 11.44 -18.39
N ILE A 266 0.04 10.18 -18.80
CA ILE A 266 1.22 9.32 -18.74
C ILE A 266 2.16 9.78 -19.86
N SER A 267 3.36 10.21 -19.49
CA SER A 267 4.35 10.72 -20.44
C SER A 267 4.98 9.60 -21.28
N GLU A 268 5.54 9.96 -22.44
CA GLU A 268 6.34 9.01 -23.24
C GLU A 268 7.58 8.53 -22.47
N GLU A 269 8.13 9.34 -21.57
CA GLU A 269 9.22 8.94 -20.68
C GLU A 269 8.80 7.79 -19.74
N GLU A 270 7.62 7.89 -19.12
CA GLU A 270 7.11 6.82 -18.26
C GLU A 270 6.85 5.52 -19.03
N LYS A 271 6.35 5.62 -20.27
CA LYS A 271 6.18 4.46 -21.15
C LYS A 271 7.52 3.84 -21.52
N PHE A 272 8.53 4.66 -21.80
CA PHE A 272 9.87 4.20 -22.11
C PHE A 272 10.48 3.46 -20.90
N VAL A 273 10.47 4.07 -19.72
CA VAL A 273 10.95 3.45 -18.47
C VAL A 273 10.26 2.12 -18.21
N ALA A 274 8.93 2.08 -18.31
CA ALA A 274 8.17 0.85 -18.12
C ALA A 274 8.51 -0.21 -19.16
N SER A 275 8.67 0.18 -20.43
CA SER A 275 9.00 -0.76 -21.50
C SER A 275 10.35 -1.43 -21.26
N GLU A 276 11.40 -0.64 -21.00
CA GLU A 276 12.75 -1.13 -20.74
C GLU A 276 12.79 -1.99 -19.47
N ALA A 277 12.13 -1.56 -18.40
CA ALA A 277 12.08 -2.32 -17.14
C ALA A 277 11.41 -3.69 -17.34
N LEU A 278 10.31 -3.76 -18.09
CA LEU A 278 9.57 -5.00 -18.31
C LEU A 278 10.29 -6.02 -19.21
N ASP A 279 11.35 -5.63 -19.91
CA ASP A 279 12.22 -6.56 -20.65
C ASP A 279 13.29 -7.21 -19.76
N LEU A 280 13.53 -6.67 -18.56
CA LEU A 280 14.46 -7.28 -17.61
C LEU A 280 13.83 -8.54 -16.97
N PRO A 281 14.59 -9.65 -16.84
CA PRO A 281 14.08 -10.92 -16.29
C PRO A 281 13.39 -10.80 -14.93
N ILE A 282 13.89 -9.90 -14.08
CA ILE A 282 13.39 -9.69 -12.73
C ILE A 282 11.92 -9.21 -12.73
N PHE A 283 11.49 -8.49 -13.76
CA PHE A 283 10.10 -8.04 -13.93
C PHE A 283 9.27 -8.97 -14.81
N SER A 284 9.85 -9.52 -15.88
CA SER A 284 9.11 -10.34 -16.85
C SER A 284 8.70 -11.72 -16.32
N GLN A 285 9.46 -12.30 -15.38
CA GLN A 285 9.13 -13.59 -14.77
C GLN A 285 7.73 -13.64 -14.11
N HIS A 286 7.24 -12.49 -13.62
CA HIS A 286 5.93 -12.40 -12.96
C HIS A 286 4.76 -12.57 -13.92
N MET A 287 4.94 -12.26 -15.21
CA MET A 287 3.93 -12.46 -16.26
C MET A 287 3.53 -13.93 -16.38
N ASN A 288 4.52 -14.82 -16.43
CA ASN A 288 4.32 -16.25 -16.68
C ASN A 288 3.62 -16.97 -15.52
N ASN A 289 3.89 -16.53 -14.29
CA ASN A 289 3.41 -17.22 -13.10
C ASN A 289 1.96 -16.89 -12.72
N ASN A 290 1.37 -15.80 -13.23
CA ASN A 290 0.10 -15.30 -12.68
C ASN A 290 -0.96 -14.90 -13.72
N LEU A 291 -0.59 -14.34 -14.88
CA LEU A 291 -1.58 -14.00 -15.92
C LEU A 291 -1.85 -15.14 -16.91
N LEU A 292 -0.91 -16.09 -17.00
CA LEU A 292 -0.98 -17.29 -17.83
C LEU A 292 -1.39 -18.55 -17.05
N ALA A 293 -1.37 -18.51 -15.71
CA ALA A 293 -1.69 -19.67 -14.86
C ALA A 293 -3.18 -20.06 -14.87
N ASP A 294 -4.07 -19.17 -15.31
CA ASP A 294 -5.51 -19.47 -15.49
C ASP A 294 -5.80 -20.47 -16.64
N ALA A 295 -4.77 -20.96 -17.35
CA ALA A 295 -4.94 -21.97 -18.39
C ALA A 295 -4.89 -23.44 -17.89
N LEU A 296 -4.57 -23.71 -16.61
CA LEU A 296 -4.22 -25.08 -16.19
C LEU A 296 -4.75 -25.58 -14.82
N VAL A 297 -5.78 -24.98 -14.21
CA VAL A 297 -6.41 -25.62 -13.02
C VAL A 297 -7.93 -25.65 -13.18
N LEU A 298 -8.43 -26.75 -13.75
CA LEU A 298 -9.78 -27.24 -13.51
C LEU A 298 -9.73 -28.27 -12.38
N GLU A 299 -10.73 -28.18 -11.52
CA GLU A 299 -11.13 -29.12 -10.46
C GLU A 299 -10.26 -29.13 -9.19
N ASP A 300 -10.75 -28.47 -8.13
CA ASP A 300 -11.49 -29.23 -7.12
C ASP A 300 -12.31 -28.31 -6.18
N GLY A 301 -13.48 -28.81 -5.79
CA GLY A 301 -14.55 -28.04 -5.17
C GLY A 301 -14.30 -27.59 -3.73
N ALA A 302 -14.79 -26.40 -3.41
CA ALA A 302 -14.99 -25.98 -2.03
C ALA A 302 -16.27 -25.14 -1.87
N VAL A 303 -17.02 -25.50 -0.83
CA VAL A 303 -18.37 -25.08 -0.42
C VAL A 303 -18.49 -23.58 -0.17
N PRO A 304 -19.61 -22.92 -0.52
CA PRO A 304 -19.78 -21.47 -0.36
C PRO A 304 -20.03 -21.11 1.11
N CYS A 305 -19.30 -20.12 1.61
CA CYS A 305 -19.63 -19.44 2.87
C CYS A 305 -20.05 -18.01 2.54
N GLU A 306 -21.37 -17.80 2.48
CA GLU A 306 -21.97 -16.47 2.38
C GLU A 306 -21.80 -15.70 3.70
N LEU A 307 -21.32 -14.47 3.60
CA LEU A 307 -21.94 -13.25 4.15
C LEU A 307 -20.91 -12.12 4.08
N SER A 308 -21.14 -11.26 3.09
CA SER A 308 -20.54 -9.95 2.92
C SER A 308 -20.79 -9.08 4.16
N ASN A 309 -19.72 -8.55 4.74
CA ASN A 309 -19.73 -7.24 5.41
C ASN A 309 -18.28 -6.72 5.47
N SER A 310 -18.08 -5.57 4.83
CA SER A 310 -16.83 -4.81 4.84
C SER A 310 -16.48 -4.39 6.27
N CYS A 311 -15.52 -5.07 6.86
CA CYS A 311 -14.75 -4.57 7.98
C CYS A 311 -13.32 -4.46 7.48
N HIS A 312 -12.83 -3.23 7.33
CA HIS A 312 -11.45 -2.93 7.00
C HIS A 312 -10.55 -3.66 7.99
N VAL A 313 -9.84 -4.69 7.51
CA VAL A 313 -8.73 -5.28 8.24
C VAL A 313 -7.60 -4.29 8.05
N ASN A 314 -7.31 -3.49 9.08
CA ASN A 314 -6.22 -2.52 9.02
C ASN A 314 -4.96 -3.22 8.51
N ASN A 315 -4.46 -2.75 7.36
CA ASN A 315 -3.13 -3.09 6.89
C ASN A 315 -2.12 -2.65 7.96
N VAL A 316 -0.98 -3.33 8.05
CA VAL A 316 -0.02 -3.03 9.13
C VAL A 316 0.82 -1.80 8.75
N LEU A 317 0.42 -0.65 9.28
CA LEU A 317 1.31 0.46 9.61
C LEU A 317 1.19 0.75 11.12
N ALA A 318 2.25 1.29 11.70
CA ALA A 318 2.39 1.52 13.14
C ALA A 318 1.46 2.64 13.63
#